data_AF-A0A925N2I4-F1
#
_entry.id   AF-A0A925N2I4-F1
#
_cell.length_a   1.000
_cell.length_b   1.000
_cell.length_c   1.000
_cell.angle_alpha   90.00
_cell.angle_beta   90.00
_cell.angle_gamma   90.00
#
_symmetry.space_group_name_H-M   'P 1'
#
loop_
_entity.id
_entity.type
_entity.pdbx_description
1 polymer ?
#
loop_
_entity_poly.entity_id
_entity_poly.type
_entity_poly.pdbx_seq_one_letter_code
_entity_poly.pdbx_strand_id
1 'polypeptide(L)'
;MRLYNPFCCGRSSILSCFLASPHDVARLNRRRHNKLFLADGVMAVIGGRNIADEYFLLSGSQNFIDMDAPVIGQVVPSLEETFYGFWNSMEVWPITEMVMDRYDVHGVVAGGRRHGLLRVATFDV
;
A
#
# COMPACT_ATOMS: atom_id res chain seq x y z
N MET A 1 -8.95 -1.26 -3.79
CA MET A 1 -7.51 -1.52 -3.55
C MET A 1 -6.69 -0.70 -4.54
N ARG A 2 -5.58 -0.11 -4.10
CA ARG A 2 -4.63 0.63 -4.95
C ARG A 2 -3.24 0.05 -4.72
N LEU A 3 -2.35 0.18 -5.71
CA LEU A 3 -0.98 -0.32 -5.65
C LEU A 3 0.00 0.82 -5.89
N TYR A 4 1.07 0.87 -5.11
CA TYR A 4 2.11 1.88 -5.24
C TYR A 4 3.17 1.47 -6.26
N ASN A 5 3.55 2.44 -7.10
CA ASN A 5 4.66 2.39 -8.04
C ASN A 5 4.75 1.12 -8.90
N PRO A 6 3.66 0.69 -9.56
CA PRO A 6 3.67 -0.47 -10.43
C PRO A 6 4.52 -0.24 -11.69
N PHE A 7 4.94 -1.35 -12.32
CA PHE A 7 5.32 -1.34 -13.73
C PHE A 7 4.12 -0.94 -14.58
N CYS A 8 4.33 -0.12 -15.61
CA CYS A 8 3.24 0.38 -16.45
C CYS A 8 2.60 -0.71 -17.31
N CYS A 9 3.41 -1.57 -17.93
CA CYS A 9 2.98 -2.66 -18.81
C CYS A 9 4.04 -3.79 -18.82
N GLY A 10 3.84 -4.82 -19.67
CA GLY A 10 4.81 -5.92 -19.79
C GLY A 10 4.86 -6.87 -18.59
N ARG A 11 3.81 -6.93 -17.78
CA ARG A 11 3.73 -7.66 -16.50
C ARG A 11 3.62 -9.20 -16.62
N SER A 12 3.95 -9.78 -17.77
CA SER A 12 3.97 -11.25 -17.99
C SER A 12 5.25 -11.92 -17.50
N SER A 13 6.36 -11.19 -17.47
CA SER A 13 7.66 -11.64 -16.97
C SER A 13 8.50 -10.46 -16.46
N ILE A 14 9.52 -10.72 -15.65
CA ILE A 14 10.44 -9.68 -15.17
C ILE A 14 11.17 -9.02 -16.34
N LEU A 15 11.63 -9.80 -17.32
CA LEU A 15 12.33 -9.27 -18.48
C LEU A 15 11.44 -8.31 -19.29
N SER A 16 10.20 -8.71 -19.55
CA SER A 16 9.24 -7.87 -20.29
C SER A 16 8.85 -6.60 -19.52
N CYS A 17 8.77 -6.65 -18.18
CA CYS A 17 8.58 -5.45 -17.36
C CYS A 17 9.70 -4.42 -17.61
N PHE A 18 10.96 -4.83 -17.57
CA PHE A 18 12.09 -3.91 -17.77
C PHE A 18 12.23 -3.43 -19.21
N LEU A 19 11.99 -4.30 -20.20
CA LEU A 19 11.98 -3.92 -21.61
C LEU A 19 10.88 -2.90 -21.93
N ALA A 20 9.74 -3.00 -21.26
CA ALA A 20 8.61 -2.08 -21.42
C ALA A 20 8.75 -0.78 -20.59
N SER A 21 9.72 -0.70 -19.68
CA SER A 21 9.94 0.45 -18.77
C SER A 21 11.39 0.95 -18.75
N PRO A 22 12.06 1.16 -19.91
CA PRO A 22 13.49 1.48 -19.95
C PRO A 22 13.82 2.86 -19.34
N HIS A 23 12.90 3.82 -19.43
CA HIS A 23 13.07 5.17 -18.87
C HIS A 23 12.53 5.33 -17.43
N ASP A 24 11.92 4.27 -16.89
CA ASP A 24 11.21 4.31 -15.60
C ASP A 24 12.01 3.70 -14.44
N VAL A 25 13.23 3.21 -14.69
CA VAL A 25 14.04 2.46 -13.70
C VAL A 25 14.26 3.25 -12.41
N ALA A 26 14.55 4.55 -12.51
CA ALA A 26 14.75 5.42 -11.35
C ALA A 26 13.45 5.62 -10.54
N ARG A 27 12.29 5.67 -11.21
CA ARG A 27 10.97 5.72 -10.56
C ARG A 27 10.71 4.40 -9.85
N LEU A 28 10.90 3.27 -10.52
CA LEU A 28 10.62 1.92 -10.01
C LEU A 28 11.48 1.53 -8.80
N ASN A 29 12.68 2.11 -8.66
CA ASN A 29 13.52 1.88 -7.48
C ASN A 29 13.04 2.62 -6.21
N ARG A 30 12.03 3.50 -6.30
CA ARG A 30 11.46 4.16 -5.12
C ARG A 30 10.60 3.18 -4.34
N ARG A 31 11.03 2.84 -3.13
CA ARG A 31 10.26 2.09 -2.15
C ARG A 31 9.74 3.05 -1.09
N ARG A 32 8.46 2.93 -0.71
CA ARG A 32 8.00 3.54 0.53
C ARG A 32 8.47 2.64 1.67
N HIS A 33 8.59 3.20 2.86
CA HIS A 33 9.04 2.45 4.05
C HIS A 33 8.26 2.90 5.29
N ASN A 34 7.05 3.40 5.07
CA ASN A 34 6.21 3.73 6.20
C ASN A 34 5.42 2.48 6.57
N LYS A 35 5.32 2.21 7.86
CA LYS A 35 4.46 1.18 8.41
C LYS A 35 3.46 1.93 9.29
N LEU A 36 2.28 2.16 8.72
CA LEU A 36 1.19 2.91 9.38
C LEU A 36 -0.08 2.08 9.28
N PHE A 37 -0.72 1.91 10.43
CA PHE A 37 -2.08 1.38 10.55
C PHE A 37 -2.95 2.46 11.21
N LEU A 38 -3.85 3.08 10.44
CA LEU A 38 -4.76 4.12 10.92
C LEU A 38 -6.18 3.54 11.03
N ALA A 39 -6.87 3.81 12.14
CA ALA A 39 -8.25 3.39 12.37
C ALA A 39 -9.13 4.59 12.71
N ASP A 40 -10.16 4.82 11.88
CA ASP A 40 -11.22 5.82 12.05
C ASP A 40 -10.76 7.28 12.25
N GLY A 41 -9.49 7.59 11.99
CA GLY A 41 -8.91 8.91 12.26
C GLY A 41 -8.80 9.24 13.76
N VAL A 42 -8.95 8.24 14.63
CA VAL A 42 -8.90 8.43 16.10
C VAL A 42 -7.68 7.77 16.74
N MET A 43 -7.16 6.71 16.12
CA MET A 43 -5.97 6.00 16.58
C MET A 43 -5.10 5.52 15.41
N ALA A 44 -3.82 5.34 15.69
CA ALA A 44 -2.87 4.77 14.76
C ALA A 44 -1.91 3.81 15.47
N VAL A 45 -1.29 2.91 14.71
CA VAL A 45 -0.07 2.20 15.09
C VAL A 45 0.99 2.54 14.06
N ILE A 46 2.15 2.98 14.54
CA ILE A 46 3.34 3.26 13.73
C ILE A 46 4.52 2.46 14.27
N GLY A 47 5.48 2.10 13.42
CA GLY A 47 6.65 1.37 13.90
C GLY A 47 7.55 0.88 12.78
N GLY A 48 8.34 -0.14 13.10
CA GLY A 48 9.27 -0.77 12.16
C GLY A 48 8.78 -2.11 11.59
N ARG A 49 7.74 -2.73 12.18
CA ARG A 49 7.29 -4.06 11.76
C ARG A 49 6.53 -4.03 10.43
N ASN A 50 6.98 -4.88 9.50
CA ASN A 50 6.21 -5.25 8.32
C ASN A 50 5.17 -6.32 8.67
N ILE A 51 4.19 -6.52 7.80
CA ILE A 51 3.23 -7.63 7.91
C ILE A 51 3.86 -8.89 7.28
N ALA A 52 4.68 -9.60 8.06
CA ALA A 52 5.32 -10.84 7.64
C ALA A 52 5.56 -11.80 8.82
N ASP A 53 5.63 -13.10 8.55
CA ASP A 53 5.69 -14.18 9.55
C ASP A 53 6.87 -14.02 10.52
N GLU A 54 8.00 -13.49 10.05
CA GLU A 54 9.22 -13.27 10.82
C GLU A 54 9.01 -12.31 12.00
N TYR A 55 8.04 -11.40 11.93
CA TYR A 55 7.74 -10.44 13.00
C TYR A 55 6.74 -10.97 14.04
N PHE A 56 6.17 -12.16 13.81
CA PHE A 56 5.16 -12.77 14.69
C PHE A 56 5.62 -14.10 15.30
N LEU A 57 6.92 -14.41 15.24
CA LEU A 57 7.50 -15.68 15.72
C LEU A 57 6.94 -16.90 14.98
N LEU A 58 6.43 -16.71 13.76
CA LEU A 58 5.83 -17.76 12.94
C LEU A 58 6.84 -18.37 11.96
N SER A 59 7.99 -17.73 11.77
CA SER A 59 9.04 -18.24 10.89
C SER A 59 9.91 -19.29 11.57
N GLY A 60 10.10 -20.42 10.88
CA GLY A 60 10.96 -21.52 11.33
C GLY A 60 12.45 -21.30 11.06
N SER A 61 12.83 -20.26 10.32
CA SER A 61 14.24 -19.98 9.95
C SER A 61 14.83 -18.81 10.75
N GLN A 62 14.16 -17.66 10.74
CA GLN A 62 14.61 -16.43 11.37
C GLN A 62 13.41 -15.59 11.81
N ASN A 63 13.52 -14.98 12.99
CA ASN A 63 12.53 -14.05 13.50
C ASN A 63 13.17 -12.69 13.77
N PHE A 64 12.40 -11.63 13.53
CA PHE A 64 12.82 -10.25 13.72
C PHE A 64 12.13 -9.63 14.92
N ILE A 65 12.89 -8.81 15.64
CA ILE A 65 12.39 -8.03 16.77
C ILE A 65 12.43 -6.57 16.37
N ASP A 66 11.27 -5.92 16.46
CA ASP A 66 11.12 -4.50 16.19
C ASP A 66 9.97 -3.96 17.06
N MET A 67 9.81 -2.65 17.11
CA MET A 67 8.87 -1.98 17.99
C MET A 67 7.82 -1.21 17.19
N ASP A 68 6.60 -1.24 17.73
CA ASP A 68 5.52 -0.36 17.29
C ASP A 68 5.03 0.48 18.48
N ALA A 69 4.56 1.69 18.16
CA ALA A 69 3.92 2.59 19.09
C ALA A 69 2.44 2.75 18.70
N PRO A 70 1.51 2.41 19.59
CA PRO A 70 0.12 2.85 19.47
C PRO A 70 0.02 4.34 19.79
N VAL A 71 -0.75 5.06 19.00
CA VAL A 71 -0.83 6.51 19.04
C VAL A 71 -2.29 6.97 19.00
N ILE A 72 -2.66 7.88 19.89
CA ILE A 72 -3.99 8.48 20.00
C ILE A 72 -3.83 9.99 20.21
N GLY A 73 -4.79 10.78 19.75
CA GLY A 73 -4.86 12.22 20.03
C GLY A 73 -4.32 13.10 18.90
N GLN A 74 -3.76 14.25 19.25
CA GLN A 74 -3.53 15.38 18.33
C GLN A 74 -2.58 15.09 17.16
N VAL A 75 -1.78 14.03 17.23
CA VAL A 75 -0.86 13.63 16.16
C VAL A 75 -1.54 12.77 15.08
N VAL A 76 -2.71 12.17 15.37
CA VAL A 76 -3.42 11.29 14.43
C VAL A 76 -3.81 12.02 13.13
N PRO A 77 -4.30 13.28 13.15
CA PRO A 77 -4.56 14.03 11.91
C PRO A 77 -3.34 14.19 11.01
N SER A 78 -2.13 14.38 11.56
CA SER A 78 -0.89 14.48 10.77
C SER A 78 -0.48 13.14 10.15
N LEU A 79 -0.74 12.03 10.85
CA LEU A 79 -0.55 10.68 10.29
C LEU A 79 -1.55 10.39 9.17
N GLU A 80 -2.79 10.84 9.34
CA GLU A 80 -3.83 10.74 8.31
C GLU A 80 -3.48 11.58 7.07
N GLU A 81 -2.95 12.79 7.24
CA GLU A 81 -2.44 13.60 6.13
C GLU A 81 -1.31 12.88 5.38
N THR A 82 -0.38 12.26 6.10
CA THR A 82 0.68 11.44 5.50
C THR A 82 0.12 10.27 4.69
N PHE A 83 -0.92 9.61 5.22
CA PHE A 83 -1.62 8.55 4.50
C PHE A 83 -2.28 9.08 3.21
N TYR A 84 -3.05 10.16 3.28
CA TYR A 84 -3.72 10.70 2.09
C TYR A 84 -2.76 11.26 1.05
N GLY A 85 -1.66 11.88 1.49
CA GLY A 85 -0.59 12.34 0.59
C GLY A 85 0.05 11.19 -0.18
N PHE A 86 0.25 10.04 0.47
CA PHE A 86 0.65 8.81 -0.21
C PHE A 86 -0.46 8.25 -1.09
N TRP A 87 -1.66 8.05 -0.55
CA TRP A 87 -2.75 7.34 -1.21
C TRP A 87 -3.24 8.02 -2.50
N ASN A 88 -3.09 9.34 -2.58
CA ASN A 88 -3.45 10.15 -3.74
C ASN A 88 -2.23 10.63 -4.54
N SER A 89 -1.03 10.09 -4.28
CA SER A 89 0.15 10.41 -5.08
C SER A 89 0.05 9.83 -6.49
N MET A 90 0.75 10.43 -7.44
CA MET A 90 0.73 10.02 -8.86
C MET A 90 1.27 8.60 -9.08
N GLU A 91 2.09 8.11 -8.16
CA GLU A 91 2.64 6.76 -8.18
C GLU A 91 1.65 5.69 -7.72
N VAL A 92 0.53 6.05 -7.10
CA VAL A 92 -0.48 5.10 -6.62
C VAL A 92 -1.58 4.91 -7.65
N TRP A 93 -1.71 3.68 -8.15
CA TRP A 93 -2.63 3.35 -9.23
C TRP A 93 -3.77 2.46 -8.71
N PRO A 94 -5.03 2.70 -9.09
CA PRO A 94 -6.14 1.79 -8.82
C PRO A 94 -5.87 0.40 -9.40
N ILE A 95 -6.13 -0.66 -8.61
CA ILE A 95 -5.92 -2.04 -9.10
C ILE A 95 -6.78 -2.34 -10.34
N THR A 96 -7.95 -1.71 -10.44
CA THR A 96 -8.85 -1.83 -11.58
C THR A 96 -8.15 -1.41 -12.88
N GLU A 97 -7.34 -0.37 -12.88
CA GLU A 97 -6.61 0.06 -14.09
C GLU A 97 -5.54 -0.95 -14.54
N MET A 98 -5.10 -1.85 -13.63
CA MET A 98 -4.10 -2.87 -13.96
C MET A 98 -4.70 -4.20 -14.40
N VAL A 99 -5.89 -4.54 -13.86
CA VAL A 99 -6.55 -5.83 -14.13
C VAL A 99 -7.35 -5.77 -15.44
N MET A 100 -7.90 -4.60 -15.79
CA MET A 100 -8.68 -4.42 -17.02
C MET A 100 -7.86 -4.59 -18.31
N ASP A 101 -6.52 -4.45 -18.23
CA ASP A 101 -5.60 -4.78 -19.35
C ASP A 101 -5.60 -6.29 -19.70
N ARG A 102 -6.15 -7.14 -18.81
CA ARG A 102 -6.25 -8.60 -19.01
C ARG A 102 -7.66 -9.14 -19.20
N TYR A 103 -8.70 -8.36 -18.90
CA TYR A 103 -10.10 -8.75 -19.05
C TYR A 103 -10.93 -7.54 -19.46
N ASP A 104 -11.41 -7.54 -20.71
CA ASP A 104 -12.46 -6.63 -21.16
C ASP A 104 -13.77 -6.99 -20.43
N VAL A 105 -14.10 -6.26 -19.37
CA VAL A 105 -15.39 -6.40 -18.69
C VAL A 105 -16.09 -5.06 -18.62
N HIS A 106 -17.08 -4.90 -19.49
CA HIS A 106 -18.12 -3.90 -19.37
C HIS A 106 -18.77 -3.95 -17.98
N GLY A 107 -18.64 -2.86 -17.21
CA GLY A 107 -19.56 -2.53 -16.13
C GLY A 107 -19.19 -3.05 -14.74
N VAL A 108 -18.33 -2.30 -14.03
CA VAL A 108 -18.37 -2.29 -12.56
C VAL A 108 -18.35 -0.85 -12.07
N VAL A 109 -19.53 -0.31 -11.78
CA VAL A 109 -19.71 0.94 -11.05
C VAL A 109 -19.48 0.64 -9.57
N ALA A 110 -18.37 1.12 -9.01
CA ALA A 110 -18.11 1.03 -7.57
C ALA A 110 -18.95 2.07 -6.81
N GLY A 111 -20.21 1.71 -6.51
CA GLY A 111 -21.06 2.44 -5.57
C GLY A 111 -20.92 1.87 -4.16
N GLY A 112 -20.25 2.58 -3.26
CA GLY A 112 -20.13 2.20 -1.85
C GLY A 112 -20.94 3.14 -0.95
N ARG A 113 -22.09 2.67 -0.45
CA ARG A 113 -22.94 3.37 0.53
C ARG A 113 -22.24 3.52 1.89
N ARG A 114 -22.49 4.65 2.55
CA ARG A 114 -21.95 5.01 3.87
C ARG A 114 -22.75 4.33 4.99
N HIS A 115 -22.17 3.36 5.67
CA HIS A 115 -22.57 2.94 7.03
C HIS A 115 -21.31 2.75 7.88
N GLY A 116 -21.42 2.99 9.19
CA GLY A 116 -20.32 3.10 10.17
C GLY A 116 -19.38 1.89 10.26
N LEU A 117 -18.48 1.80 9.29
CA LEU A 117 -17.46 0.78 9.17
C LEU A 117 -16.12 1.38 9.62
N LEU A 118 -15.42 0.68 10.50
CA LEU A 118 -14.02 0.96 10.86
C LEU A 118 -13.22 1.21 9.59
N ARG A 119 -12.78 2.46 9.39
CA ARG A 119 -11.93 2.85 8.27
C ARG A 119 -10.50 2.51 8.64
N VAL A 120 -10.07 1.33 8.22
CA VAL A 120 -8.67 0.91 8.35
C VAL A 120 -7.91 1.29 7.09
N ALA A 121 -6.82 2.04 7.28
CA ALA A 121 -5.84 2.31 6.26
C ALA A 121 -4.51 1.69 6.70
N THR A 122 -3.99 0.78 5.88
CA THR A 122 -2.65 0.22 6.03
C THR A 122 -1.87 0.45 4.76
N PHE A 123 -0.60 0.80 4.90
CA PHE A 123 0.35 0.63 3.82
C PHE A 123 1.67 0.19 4.41
N ASP A 124 2.20 -0.84 3.79
CA ASP A 124 3.48 -1.46 4.08
C ASP A 124 4.16 -1.69 2.74
N VAL A 125 5.46 -1.39 2.66
CA VAL A 125 6.29 -1.50 1.46
C VAL A 125 7.69 -1.93 1.87
#